data_AF-A0A1Q5L7C9-F1
#
_entry.id   AF-A0A1Q5L7C9-F1
#
_cell.length_a   1.000
_cell.length_b   1.000
_cell.length_c   1.000
_cell.angle_alpha   90.00
_cell.angle_beta   90.00
_cell.angle_gamma   90.00
#
_symmetry.space_group_name_H-M   'P 1'
#
loop_
_entity.id
_entity.type
_entity.pdbx_description
1 polymer ?
#
loop_
_entity_poly.entity_id
_entity_poly.type
_entity_poly.pdbx_seq_one_letter_code
_entity_poly.pdbx_strand_id
1 'polypeptide(L)'
;MMGKMEALLVLAEAVAEGRITAGEFATVCLPLYKHYPYRYPSEEHYQAATDLFYVAHDYDSAGLDMPDLLNGDQVRQKAADIARRMRILLQ
;
A
#
# COMPACT_ATOMS: atom_id res chain seq x y z
N MET A 1 -14.78 11.97 6.36
CA MET A 1 -14.18 10.64 6.64
C MET A 1 -13.50 10.06 5.40
N MET A 2 -14.00 10.33 4.19
CA MET A 2 -13.41 9.89 2.89
C MET A 2 -11.96 10.35 2.68
N GLY A 3 -11.61 11.58 3.07
CA GLY A 3 -10.25 12.18 2.97
C GLY A 3 -9.05 11.43 3.56
N LYS A 4 -9.27 10.33 4.28
CA LYS A 4 -8.24 9.66 5.10
C LYS A 4 -7.69 8.40 4.45
N MET A 5 -8.56 7.64 3.79
CA MET A 5 -8.15 6.51 2.94
C MET A 5 -7.59 6.99 1.60
N GLU A 6 -7.91 8.23 1.21
CA GLU A 6 -7.35 8.89 0.03
C GLU A 6 -5.83 8.91 0.06
N ALA A 7 -5.18 9.10 1.22
CA ALA A 7 -3.71 9.08 1.30
C ALA A 7 -3.12 7.71 0.92
N LEU A 8 -3.72 6.62 1.41
CA LEU A 8 -3.31 5.25 1.07
C LEU A 8 -3.62 4.92 -0.39
N LEU A 9 -4.78 5.35 -0.88
CA LEU A 9 -5.14 5.19 -2.29
C LEU A 9 -4.16 5.93 -3.20
N VAL A 10 -3.88 7.21 -2.94
CA VAL A 10 -2.95 8.04 -3.71
C VAL A 10 -1.55 7.40 -3.72
N LEU A 11 -1.12 6.87 -2.57
CA LEU A 11 0.17 6.19 -2.47
C LEU A 11 0.21 4.90 -3.30
N ALA A 12 -0.84 4.08 -3.25
CA ALA A 12 -0.97 2.87 -4.06
C ALA A 12 -0.99 3.17 -5.56
N GLU A 13 -1.75 4.19 -5.98
CA GLU A 13 -1.80 4.66 -7.37
C GLU A 13 -0.44 5.19 -7.85
N ALA A 14 0.25 5.97 -7.01
CA ALA A 14 1.54 6.54 -7.36
C ALA A 14 2.59 5.47 -7.67
N VAL A 15 2.66 4.40 -6.86
CA VAL A 15 3.60 3.30 -7.14
C VAL A 15 3.12 2.44 -8.30
N ALA A 16 1.81 2.18 -8.43
CA ALA A 16 1.25 1.40 -9.52
C ALA A 16 1.53 2.03 -10.89
N GLU A 17 1.43 3.36 -10.99
CA GLU A 17 1.67 4.14 -12.20
C GLU A 17 3.16 4.44 -12.44
N GLY A 18 4.05 4.00 -11.53
CA GLY A 18 5.49 4.24 -11.62
C GLY A 18 5.90 5.69 -11.37
N ARG A 19 5.02 6.51 -10.75
CA ARG A 19 5.34 7.89 -10.34
C ARG A 19 6.32 7.93 -9.16
N ILE A 20 6.32 6.88 -8.34
CA ILE A 20 7.32 6.62 -7.29
C ILE A 20 7.85 5.19 -7.43
N THR A 21 9.07 4.97 -6.94
CA THR A 21 9.70 3.66 -6.85
C THR A 21 9.08 2.82 -5.72
N ALA A 22 9.31 1.50 -5.77
CA ALA A 22 8.89 0.60 -4.69
C ALA A 22 9.58 0.92 -3.34
N GLY A 23 10.82 1.43 -3.36
CA GLY A 23 11.53 1.87 -2.16
C GLY A 23 10.95 3.13 -1.53
N GLU A 24 10.62 4.14 -2.35
CA GLU A 24 9.92 5.34 -1.88
C GLU A 24 8.53 4.99 -1.33
N PHE A 25 7.82 4.10 -2.03
CA PHE A 25 6.55 3.55 -1.56
C PHE A 25 6.68 2.90 -0.18
N ALA A 26 7.64 1.98 0.01
CA ALA A 26 7.82 1.30 1.29
C ALA A 26 8.18 2.28 2.42
N THR A 27 9.07 3.24 2.13
CA THR A 27 9.50 4.29 3.07
C THR A 27 8.32 5.10 3.60
N VAL A 28 7.32 5.38 2.77
CA VAL A 28 6.13 6.16 3.15
C VAL A 28 5.02 5.28 3.74
N CYS A 29 4.76 4.12 3.13
CA CYS A 29 3.62 3.26 3.47
C CYS A 29 3.73 2.65 4.87
N LEU A 30 4.92 2.18 5.25
CA LEU A 30 5.16 1.52 6.54
C LEU A 30 4.84 2.43 7.75
N PRO A 31 5.40 3.65 7.86
CA PRO A 31 5.06 4.55 8.96
C PRO A 31 3.62 5.06 8.85
N LEU A 32 3.10 5.32 7.65
CA LEU A 32 1.73 5.79 7.45
C LEU A 32 0.70 4.80 8.02
N TYR A 33 0.89 3.50 7.77
CA TYR A 33 0.03 2.46 8.30
C TYR A 33 0.14 2.34 9.84
N LYS A 34 1.36 2.29 10.39
CA LYS A 34 1.60 2.14 11.84
C LYS A 34 1.09 3.32 12.67
N HIS A 35 1.17 4.53 12.11
CA HIS A 35 0.77 5.76 12.78
C HIS A 35 -0.57 6.29 12.27
N TYR A 36 -1.36 5.45 11.59
CA TYR A 36 -2.67 5.85 11.08
C TYR A 36 -3.58 6.27 12.25
N PRO A 37 -3.91 7.57 12.40
CA PRO A 37 -4.49 8.08 13.63
C PRO A 37 -6.02 7.94 13.68
N TYR A 38 -6.59 7.16 12.76
CA TYR A 38 -8.02 7.10 12.52
C TYR A 38 -8.54 5.68 12.54
N ARG A 39 -9.81 5.53 12.92
CA ARG A 39 -10.52 4.26 12.79
C ARG A 39 -10.85 4.01 11.31
N TYR A 40 -10.67 2.78 10.87
CA TYR A 40 -11.10 2.32 9.55
C TYR A 40 -12.64 2.27 9.47
N PRO A 41 -13.26 2.73 8.37
CA PRO A 41 -14.72 2.75 8.23
C PRO A 41 -15.38 1.36 8.28
N SER A 42 -14.72 0.35 7.72
CA SER A 42 -15.15 -1.06 7.75
C SER A 42 -13.93 -1.99 7.80
N GLU A 43 -14.18 -3.27 8.01
CA GLU A 43 -13.15 -4.32 7.95
C GLU A 43 -12.49 -4.39 6.57
N GLU A 44 -13.25 -4.18 5.48
CA GLU A 44 -12.71 -4.19 4.11
C GLU A 44 -11.71 -3.05 3.88
N HIS A 45 -11.95 -1.87 4.47
CA HIS A 45 -11.00 -0.75 4.43
C HIS A 45 -9.74 -1.07 5.22
N TYR A 46 -9.89 -1.66 6.40
CA TYR A 46 -8.75 -2.12 7.20
C TYR A 46 -7.92 -3.14 6.44
N GLN A 47 -8.57 -4.13 5.82
CA GLN A 47 -7.88 -5.16 5.04
C GLN A 47 -7.17 -4.56 3.83
N ALA A 48 -7.76 -3.58 3.14
CA ALA A 48 -7.10 -2.90 2.02
C ALA A 48 -5.84 -2.15 2.45
N ALA A 49 -5.90 -1.44 3.57
CA ALA A 49 -4.73 -0.79 4.14
C ALA A 49 -3.66 -1.80 4.59
N THR A 50 -4.09 -2.92 5.17
CA THR A 50 -3.23 -4.02 5.64
C THR A 50 -2.52 -4.70 4.48
N ASP A 51 -3.23 -4.99 3.40
CA ASP A 51 -2.66 -5.59 2.18
C ASP A 51 -1.60 -4.66 1.59
N LEU A 52 -1.87 -3.35 1.55
CA LEU A 52 -0.91 -2.36 1.06
C LEU A 52 0.34 -2.29 1.95
N PHE A 53 0.16 -2.37 3.27
CA PHE A 53 1.26 -2.46 4.22
C PHE A 53 2.13 -3.71 3.98
N TYR A 54 1.53 -4.88 3.77
CA TYR A 54 2.31 -6.10 3.53
C TYR A 54 3.06 -6.06 2.20
N VAL A 55 2.50 -5.44 1.15
CA VAL A 55 3.24 -5.20 -0.09
C VAL A 55 4.51 -4.36 0.16
N ALA A 56 4.40 -3.30 0.96
CA ALA A 56 5.54 -2.47 1.35
C ALA A 56 6.55 -3.24 2.20
N HIS A 57 6.07 -4.00 3.18
CA HIS A 57 6.88 -4.77 4.12
C HIS A 57 7.65 -5.89 3.42
N ASP A 58 7.01 -6.62 2.51
CA ASP A 58 7.64 -7.72 1.78
C ASP A 58 8.73 -7.19 0.83
N TYR A 59 8.53 -6.02 0.22
CA TYR A 59 9.58 -5.36 -0.56
C TYR A 59 10.75 -4.89 0.31
N ASP A 60 10.47 -4.22 1.44
CA ASP A 60 11.51 -3.72 2.35
C ASP A 60 12.35 -4.86 2.94
N SER A 61 11.70 -5.98 3.26
CA SER A 61 12.35 -7.19 3.75
C SER A 61 13.22 -7.87 2.69
N ALA A 62 13.04 -7.56 1.39
CA ALA A 62 13.77 -8.19 0.29
C ALA A 62 15.28 -7.92 0.36
N GLY A 63 15.69 -6.86 1.04
CA GLY A 63 17.10 -6.56 1.33
C GLY A 63 17.77 -7.50 2.35
N LEU A 64 17.05 -8.50 2.88
CA LEU A 64 17.53 -9.45 3.90
C LEU A 64 17.79 -10.87 3.35
N ASP A 65 17.93 -11.05 2.03
CA ASP A 65 18.19 -12.34 1.37
C ASP A 65 17.14 -13.44 1.66
N MET A 66 15.90 -13.06 1.97
CA MET A 66 14.82 -14.02 2.11
C MET A 66 14.22 -14.39 0.74
N PRO A 67 14.14 -15.70 0.40
CA PRO A 67 13.44 -16.16 -0.79
C PRO A 67 11.94 -15.85 -0.64
N ASP A 68 11.28 -15.55 -1.77
CA ASP A 68 9.84 -15.22 -1.88
C ASP A 68 9.43 -13.75 -1.66
N LEU A 69 10.38 -12.81 -1.63
CA LEU A 69 10.08 -11.40 -1.46
C LEU A 69 9.85 -10.63 -2.76
N LEU A 70 9.03 -9.57 -2.69
CA LEU A 70 8.54 -8.85 -3.87
C LEU A 70 9.64 -7.99 -4.52
N ASN A 71 9.71 -8.02 -5.84
CA ASN A 71 10.47 -7.04 -6.61
C ASN A 71 9.60 -5.82 -6.98
N GLY A 72 10.24 -4.79 -7.57
CA GLY A 72 9.55 -3.54 -7.91
C GLY A 72 8.35 -3.73 -8.85
N ASP A 73 8.43 -4.63 -9.82
CA ASP A 73 7.33 -4.88 -10.76
C ASP A 73 6.14 -5.55 -10.07
N GLN A 74 6.40 -6.52 -9.19
CA GLN A 74 5.38 -7.17 -8.38
C GLN A 74 4.71 -6.20 -7.41
N VAL A 75 5.45 -5.26 -6.83
CA VAL A 75 4.89 -4.17 -6.01
C VAL A 75 3.92 -3.32 -6.83
N ARG A 76 4.32 -2.87 -8.03
CA ARG A 76 3.45 -2.07 -8.90
C ARG A 76 2.16 -2.81 -9.23
N GLN A 77 2.25 -4.08 -9.60
CA GLN A 77 1.08 -4.88 -9.98
C GLN A 77 0.12 -5.08 -8.79
N LYS A 78 0.63 -5.47 -7.62
CA LYS A 78 -0.20 -5.65 -6.42
C LYS A 78 -0.83 -4.33 -5.95
N ALA A 79 -0.07 -3.24 -5.98
CA ALA A 79 -0.58 -1.92 -5.62
C ALA A 79 -1.71 -1.47 -6.57
N ALA A 80 -1.62 -1.76 -7.86
CA ALA A 80 -2.67 -1.46 -8.84
C ALA A 80 -3.99 -2.17 -8.51
N ASP A 81 -3.91 -3.46 -8.12
CA ASP A 81 -5.10 -4.24 -7.76
C ASP A 81 -5.72 -3.74 -6.44
N ILE A 82 -4.90 -3.40 -5.44
CA ILE A 82 -5.37 -2.84 -4.17
C ILE A 82 -5.98 -1.45 -4.38
N ALA A 83 -5.37 -0.58 -5.21
CA ALA A 83 -5.91 0.73 -5.55
C ALA A 83 -7.30 0.62 -6.20
N ARG A 84 -7.49 -0.34 -7.12
CA ARG A 84 -8.81 -0.62 -7.72
C ARG A 84 -9.84 -0.98 -6.66
N ARG A 85 -9.49 -1.84 -5.69
CA ARG A 85 -10.36 -2.21 -4.57
C ARG A 85 -10.68 -1.02 -3.67
N MET A 86 -9.69 -0.21 -3.32
CA MET A 86 -9.86 0.99 -2.50
C MET A 86 -10.77 2.03 -3.16
N ARG A 87 -10.67 2.25 -4.48
CA ARG A 87 -11.57 3.15 -5.21
C ARG A 87 -13.03 2.74 -5.07
N ILE A 88 -13.33 1.45 -5.17
CA ILE A 88 -14.70 0.92 -5.01
C ILE A 88 -15.20 1.16 -3.58
N LEU A 89 -14.35 0.92 -2.58
CA LEU A 89 -14.71 1.13 -1.17
C LEU A 89 -14.95 2.60 -0.79
N LEU A 90 -14.41 3.53 -1.57
CA LEU A 90 -14.51 4.98 -1.33
C LEU A 90 -15.64 5.68 -2.12
N GLN A 91 -16.35 4.94 -2.97
CA GLN A 91 -17.55 5.41 -3.66
C GLN A 91 -18.78 5.26 -2.76
#